data_AF-A0A946UVT3-F1
#
_entry.id   AF-A0A946UVT3-F1
#
_cell.length_a   1.000
_cell.length_b   1.000
_cell.length_c   1.000
_cell.angle_alpha   90.00
_cell.angle_beta   90.00
_cell.angle_gamma   90.00
#
_symmetry.space_group_name_H-M   'P 1'
#
loop_
_entity.id
_entity.type
_entity.pdbx_description
1 polymer ?
#
loop_
_entity_poly.entity_id
_entity_poly.type
_entity_poly.pdbx_seq_one_letter_code
_entity_poly.pdbx_strand_id
1 'polypeptide(L)'
;DLPCAGNGEDMKSGFSIDVGTELATVERSYILNVLEHTGWKISGRGGAASKLDLPVSTLRSKMKRLGITRPTARRGSASGASTPS
;
A
#
# COMPACT_ATOMS: atom_id res chain seq x y z
N ASP A 1 9.36 -19.68 29.88
CA ASP A 1 9.32 -19.57 28.41
C ASP A 1 8.39 -18.42 28.06
N LEU A 2 8.87 -17.42 27.32
CA LEU A 2 8.33 -16.05 27.30
C LEU A 2 6.87 -15.96 26.80
N PRO A 3 6.01 -15.13 27.43
CA PRO A 3 4.69 -14.79 26.92
C PRO A 3 4.76 -13.81 25.73
N CYS A 4 3.92 -14.07 24.74
CA CYS A 4 3.72 -13.28 23.52
C CYS A 4 3.39 -11.82 23.87
N ALA A 5 4.34 -10.90 23.68
CA ALA A 5 4.15 -9.49 23.96
C ALA A 5 3.06 -8.91 23.04
N GLY A 6 1.97 -8.44 23.66
CA GLY A 6 0.97 -7.60 23.03
C GLY A 6 1.59 -6.25 22.66
N ASN A 7 1.21 -5.72 21.49
CA ASN A 7 1.59 -4.37 21.09
C ASN A 7 0.36 -3.46 21.26
N GLY A 8 0.35 -2.72 22.36
CA GLY A 8 -0.54 -1.61 22.63
C GLY A 8 0.19 -0.28 22.46
N GLU A 9 -0.46 0.61 21.70
CA GLU A 9 -0.53 2.08 21.80
C GLU A 9 0.73 2.97 21.87
N ASP A 10 0.77 4.00 21.02
CA ASP A 10 1.13 5.36 21.46
C ASP A 10 0.53 6.44 20.54
N MET A 11 -0.29 7.30 21.14
CA MET A 11 -0.64 8.63 20.65
C MET A 11 0.48 9.59 21.02
N LYS A 12 1.14 10.24 20.05
CA LYS A 12 1.79 11.54 20.28
C LYS A 12 1.95 12.33 18.98
N SER A 13 1.01 13.23 18.76
CA SER A 13 1.21 14.38 17.89
C SER A 13 2.11 15.39 18.60
N GLY A 14 3.36 15.47 18.13
CA GLY A 14 4.23 16.62 18.31
C GLY A 14 4.79 16.89 16.92
N PHE A 15 4.60 18.11 16.41
CA PHE A 15 4.96 18.46 15.03
C PHE A 15 6.49 18.31 14.85
N SER A 16 6.88 17.13 14.42
CA SER A 16 8.24 16.73 14.13
C SER A 16 8.40 16.96 12.63
N ILE A 17 9.48 17.60 12.19
CA ILE A 17 9.85 17.44 10.78
C ILE A 17 10.31 15.99 10.66
N ASP A 18 9.34 15.12 10.42
CA ASP A 18 9.50 13.68 10.36
C ASP A 18 10.22 13.36 9.05
N VAL A 19 11.56 13.32 9.05
CA VAL A 19 12.34 12.69 7.96
C VAL A 19 11.81 11.26 7.69
N GLY A 20 11.22 10.62 8.70
CA GLY A 20 10.42 9.40 8.56
C GLY A 20 9.17 9.55 7.67
N THR A 21 8.46 10.67 7.68
CA THR A 21 7.35 10.92 6.73
C THR A 21 7.84 11.15 5.31
N GLU A 22 8.98 11.80 5.09
CA GLU A 22 9.50 12.00 3.72
C GLU A 22 9.95 10.65 3.12
N LEU A 23 10.73 9.86 3.86
CA LEU A 23 11.12 8.51 3.46
C LEU A 23 9.90 7.58 3.28
N ALA A 24 8.92 7.64 4.19
CA ALA A 24 7.70 6.85 4.06
C ALA A 24 6.85 7.29 2.85
N THR A 25 6.85 8.59 2.53
CA THR A 25 6.13 9.12 1.36
C THR A 25 6.80 8.68 0.06
N VAL A 26 8.13 8.73 -0.01
CA VAL A 26 8.90 8.24 -1.15
C VAL A 26 8.73 6.73 -1.30
N GLU A 27 8.84 5.96 -0.20
CA GLU A 27 8.65 4.52 -0.21
C GLU A 27 7.24 4.13 -0.68
N ARG A 28 6.21 4.80 -0.14
CA ARG A 28 4.82 4.61 -0.56
C ARG A 28 4.64 4.89 -2.04
N SER A 29 5.15 6.02 -2.52
CA SER A 29 5.04 6.42 -3.93
C SER A 29 5.77 5.45 -4.85
N TYR A 30 6.94 4.97 -4.43
CA TYR A 30 7.72 3.99 -5.18
C TYR A 30 7.01 2.63 -5.27
N ILE A 31 6.52 2.10 -4.15
CA ILE A 31 5.75 0.85 -4.12
C ILE A 31 4.48 0.97 -4.96
N LEU A 32 3.76 2.09 -4.85
CA LEU A 32 2.55 2.36 -5.61
C LEU A 32 2.86 2.40 -7.12
N ASN A 33 3.90 3.14 -7.52
CA ASN A 33 4.32 3.23 -8.91
C ASN A 33 4.66 1.85 -9.51
N VAL A 34 5.41 1.02 -8.77
CA VAL A 34 5.73 -0.35 -9.20
C VAL A 34 4.48 -1.22 -9.27
N LEU A 35 3.55 -1.10 -8.32
CA LEU A 35 2.28 -1.81 -8.37
C LEU A 35 1.49 -1.42 -9.62
N GLU A 36 1.41 -0.15 -9.97
CA GLU A 36 0.72 0.30 -11.19
C GLU A 36 1.39 -0.22 -12.46
N HIS A 37 2.72 -0.11 -12.56
CA HIS A 37 3.49 -0.62 -13.71
C HIS A 37 3.35 -2.13 -13.91
N THR A 38 3.11 -2.87 -12.83
CA THR A 38 2.92 -4.33 -12.87
C THR A 38 1.46 -4.75 -13.00
N GLY A 39 0.51 -3.81 -13.14
CA GLY A 39 -0.92 -4.12 -13.19
C GLY A 39 -1.47 -4.66 -11.87
N TRP A 40 -0.90 -4.18 -10.75
CA TRP A 40 -1.17 -4.61 -9.39
C TRP A 40 -0.84 -6.09 -9.13
N LYS A 41 0.16 -6.62 -9.85
CA LYS A 41 0.62 -8.00 -9.73
C LYS A 41 1.66 -8.11 -8.63
N ILE A 42 1.28 -8.68 -7.48
CA ILE A 42 2.19 -8.76 -6.31
C ILE A 42 3.25 -9.87 -6.48
N SER A 43 2.88 -11.03 -7.04
CA SER A 43 3.72 -12.24 -7.11
C SER A 43 3.96 -12.72 -8.55
N GLY A 44 4.99 -13.55 -8.73
CA GLY A 44 5.36 -14.19 -9.98
C GLY A 44 6.38 -13.40 -10.82
N ARG A 45 6.73 -13.95 -12.00
CA ARG A 45 7.69 -13.32 -12.93
C ARG A 45 7.19 -11.93 -13.33
N GLY A 46 8.00 -10.92 -13.05
CA GLY A 46 7.68 -9.51 -13.31
C GLY A 46 6.66 -8.88 -12.36
N GLY A 47 6.34 -9.53 -11.23
CA GLY A 47 5.51 -8.93 -10.18
C GLY A 47 6.25 -7.85 -9.38
N ALA A 48 5.49 -7.03 -8.66
CA ALA A 48 6.01 -5.91 -7.87
C ALA A 48 7.07 -6.35 -6.85
N ALA A 49 6.89 -7.51 -6.20
CA ALA A 49 7.87 -8.05 -5.26
C ALA A 49 9.22 -8.35 -5.94
N SER A 50 9.19 -8.91 -7.15
CA SER A 50 10.40 -9.19 -7.93
C SER A 50 11.07 -7.93 -8.47
N LYS A 51 10.31 -6.87 -8.73
CA LYS A 51 10.84 -5.57 -9.18
C LYS A 51 11.47 -4.77 -8.04
N LEU A 52 10.94 -4.94 -6.82
CA LEU A 52 11.45 -4.32 -5.60
C LEU A 52 12.57 -5.15 -4.95
N ASP A 53 12.86 -6.33 -5.47
CA ASP A 53 13.78 -7.32 -4.89
C ASP A 53 13.43 -7.68 -3.42
N LEU A 54 12.13 -7.82 -3.15
CA LEU A 54 11.58 -8.12 -1.82
C LEU A 54 10.76 -9.41 -1.83
N PRO A 55 10.69 -10.13 -0.69
CA PRO A 55 9.72 -11.20 -0.51
C PRO A 55 8.28 -10.68 -0.65
N VAL A 56 7.40 -11.49 -1.24
CA VAL A 56 5.98 -11.17 -1.39
C VAL A 56 5.31 -10.89 -0.04
N SER A 57 5.66 -11.65 1.00
CA SER A 57 5.18 -11.46 2.37
C SER A 57 5.58 -10.08 2.92
N THR A 58 6.83 -9.67 2.72
CA THR A 58 7.34 -8.36 3.11
C THR A 58 6.63 -7.22 2.38
N LEU A 59 6.44 -7.36 1.06
CA LEU A 59 5.71 -6.37 0.26
C LEU A 59 4.28 -6.20 0.77
N ARG A 60 3.57 -7.30 1.08
CA ARG A 60 2.22 -7.24 1.65
C ARG A 60 2.18 -6.53 3.01
N SER A 61 3.14 -6.81 3.89
CA SER A 61 3.25 -6.12 5.17
C SER A 61 3.54 -4.62 5.00
N LYS A 62 4.42 -4.24 4.08
CA LYS A 62 4.69 -2.83 3.74
C LYS A 62 3.46 -2.14 3.17
N MET A 63 2.76 -2.77 2.23
CA MET A 63 1.49 -2.25 1.69
C MET A 63 0.47 -2.01 2.81
N LYS A 64 0.31 -2.94 3.75
CA LYS A 64 -0.59 -2.78 4.90
C LYS A 64 -0.16 -1.61 5.80
N ARG A 65 1.13 -1.49 6.10
CA ARG A 65 1.68 -0.38 6.92
C ARG A 65 1.52 0.98 6.26
N LEU A 66 1.68 1.06 4.94
CA LEU A 66 1.60 2.30 4.14
C LEU A 66 0.17 2.60 3.64
N GLY A 67 -0.81 1.77 4.00
CA GLY A 67 -2.21 1.94 3.58
C GLY A 67 -2.41 1.81 2.06
N ILE A 68 -1.58 1.03 1.37
CA ILE A 68 -1.68 0.82 -0.08
C ILE A 68 -2.63 -0.34 -0.35
N THR A 69 -3.78 -0.04 -0.96
CA THR A 69 -4.79 -1.02 -1.37
C THR A 69 -5.00 -0.98 -2.87
N ARG A 70 -5.28 -2.15 -3.45
CA ARG A 70 -5.64 -2.25 -4.87
C ARG A 70 -6.94 -1.48 -5.08
N PRO A 71 -7.00 -0.51 -6.01
CA PRO A 71 -8.24 0.11 -6.40
C PRO A 71 -9.10 -1.02 -6.94
N THR A 72 -10.15 -1.34 -6.19
CA THR A 72 -11.20 -2.21 -6.69
C THR A 72 -11.81 -1.40 -7.82
N ALA A 73 -11.38 -1.67 -9.06
CA ALA A 73 -12.03 -1.11 -10.23
C ALA A 73 -13.52 -1.34 -10.00
N ARG A 74 -14.29 -0.26 -9.87
CA ARG A 74 -15.75 -0.31 -9.77
C ARG A 74 -16.26 -0.87 -11.09
N ARG A 75 -16.11 -2.17 -11.26
CA ARG A 75 -16.66 -2.95 -12.35
C ARG A 75 -18.13 -3.09 -11.98
N GLY A 76 -18.95 -2.13 -12.41
CA GLY A 76 -20.41 -2.18 -12.25
C GLY A 76 -21.03 -1.04 -11.46
N SER A 77 -20.94 0.18 -11.97
CA SER A 77 -22.05 1.16 -11.88
C SER A 77 -21.81 2.29 -12.87
N ALA A 78 -21.85 1.88 -14.13
CA ALA A 78 -22.16 2.74 -15.27
C ALA A 78 -23.37 2.08 -15.94
N SER A 79 -24.56 2.36 -15.42
CA SER A 79 -25.84 2.10 -16.09
C SER A 79 -26.85 3.02 -15.43
N GLY A 80 -26.96 4.21 -16.01
CA GLY A 80 -27.80 5.31 -15.51
C GLY A 80 -27.46 6.61 -16.22
N ALA A 81 -27.16 6.54 -17.52
CA ALA A 81 -27.34 7.69 -18.38
C ALA A 81 -28.84 7.99 -18.42
N SER A 82 -29.25 9.04 -17.73
CA SER A 82 -30.48 9.77 -18.04
C SER A 82 -30.07 11.22 -18.09
N THR A 83 -29.50 11.57 -19.24
CA THR A 83 -29.34 12.94 -19.70
C THR A 83 -30.70 13.64 -19.63
N PRO A 84 -30.78 14.89 -19.13
CA PRO A 84 -32.03 15.62 -19.04
C PRO A 84 -32.49 16.09 -20.42
N SER A 85 -33.77 15.85 -20.74
CA SER A 85 -34.64 16.80 -21.45
C SER A 85 -36.10 16.42 -21.26
#